data_AF-A0AAY5E9I9-F1
#
_entry.id   AF-A0AAY5E9I9-F1
#
_cell.length_a   1.000
_cell.length_b   1.000
_cell.length_c   1.000
_cell.angle_alpha   90.00
_cell.angle_beta   90.00
_cell.angle_gamma   90.00
#
_symmetry.space_group_name_H-M   'P 1'
#
loop_
_entity.id
_entity.type
_entity.pdbx_description
1 polymer ?
#
loop_
_entity_poly.entity_id
_entity_poly.type
_entity_poly.pdbx_seq_one_letter_code
_entity_poly.pdbx_strand_id
1 'polypeptide(L)'
;NVFSEFLEDLPDTNEPVWILGECYNVKTEKSELLSDVHSKLWFTYRKKFSPIGGTGPSSDTGWGCMLRCGQMILAQALVCQHLGREWRWVAEGPQPTEYQRILHCFLDRKDSCYSIHQMAQMGVGEGKSVGEWYGPNTVAQVLKKLALFDDWNSLAVYVSMDNTVVIEDISKFFYLSCCCCCFCTDYKMYVQSLSSARSLAHSDREAVLPGGMAQFSLLYVKFNHHMECISSDSDYFLFKECFKMPQSCGVLGGKPNLAYYFIGFIDDELIYLDPHTTQLAVDSETGTPVHDQSYHCQRSPHRMKITSLEPSVALGFFCRSEEDFDGWCSQVQQELVRKRNLRLFELVEKHPPHWPPFVPPTKPDVQTTGAEFIESTDKLFESEEEFEILNV
;
A
#
# COMPACT_ATOMS: atom_id res chain seq x y z
N ASN A 1 -1.51 -38.90 -13.65
CA ASN A 1 -1.14 -37.75 -14.50
C ASN A 1 -2.07 -36.55 -14.32
N VAL A 2 -2.28 -36.11 -13.07
CA VAL A 2 -2.95 -34.83 -12.73
C VAL A 2 -1.91 -33.75 -12.35
N PHE A 3 -0.63 -34.13 -12.30
CA PHE A 3 0.50 -33.26 -11.96
C PHE A 3 1.11 -32.55 -13.18
N SER A 4 0.63 -32.82 -14.41
CA SER A 4 1.19 -32.21 -15.64
C SER A 4 0.45 -30.97 -16.12
N GLU A 5 -0.70 -30.60 -15.52
CA GLU A 5 -1.40 -29.35 -15.85
C GLU A 5 -0.88 -28.12 -15.06
N PHE A 6 0.10 -28.32 -14.17
CA PHE A 6 0.69 -27.25 -13.34
C PHE A 6 2.10 -26.83 -13.80
N LEU A 7 2.59 -27.41 -14.90
CA LEU A 7 3.95 -27.23 -15.39
C LEU A 7 3.92 -26.61 -16.78
N GLU A 8 3.71 -25.28 -16.83
CA GLU A 8 4.33 -24.28 -17.71
C GLU A 8 3.42 -23.06 -17.85
N ASP A 9 3.74 -21.94 -17.19
CA ASP A 9 2.91 -20.72 -17.29
C ASP A 9 3.72 -19.41 -17.21
N LEU A 10 5.02 -19.46 -17.40
CA LEU A 10 5.81 -18.28 -17.76
C LEU A 10 6.30 -18.47 -19.19
N PRO A 11 6.16 -17.47 -20.06
CA PRO A 11 6.49 -17.62 -21.46
C PRO A 11 8.00 -17.84 -21.61
N ASP A 12 8.39 -18.71 -22.54
CA ASP A 12 9.80 -18.95 -22.87
C ASP A 12 10.35 -17.78 -23.71
N THR A 13 10.69 -16.70 -23.03
CA THR A 13 11.21 -15.45 -23.61
C THR A 13 12.58 -15.10 -23.03
N ASN A 14 13.35 -14.31 -23.78
CA ASN A 14 14.59 -13.70 -23.29
C ASN A 14 14.35 -12.36 -22.57
N GLU A 15 13.11 -11.88 -22.60
CA GLU A 15 12.74 -10.60 -22.05
C GLU A 15 12.74 -10.65 -20.51
N PRO A 16 13.17 -9.57 -19.84
CA PRO A 16 13.28 -9.54 -18.39
C PRO A 16 11.90 -9.49 -17.74
N VAL A 17 11.75 -10.23 -16.64
CA VAL A 17 10.59 -10.13 -15.75
C VAL A 17 10.93 -9.16 -14.63
N TRP A 18 10.06 -8.18 -14.41
CA TRP A 18 10.20 -7.26 -13.30
C TRP A 18 9.15 -7.57 -12.25
N ILE A 19 9.57 -7.79 -11.00
CA ILE A 19 8.70 -7.94 -9.84
C ILE A 19 9.15 -6.92 -8.78
N LEU A 20 8.34 -5.89 -8.53
CA LEU A 20 8.56 -4.92 -7.44
C LEU A 20 10.02 -4.46 -7.27
N GLY A 21 10.61 -3.87 -8.31
CA GLY A 21 11.98 -3.35 -8.32
C GLY A 21 13.07 -4.35 -8.69
N GLU A 22 12.77 -5.66 -8.68
CA GLU A 22 13.73 -6.72 -9.00
C GLU A 22 13.55 -7.22 -10.42
N CYS A 23 14.66 -7.48 -11.11
CA CYS A 23 14.70 -7.97 -12.48
C CYS A 23 15.18 -9.43 -12.52
N TYR A 24 14.46 -10.28 -13.24
CA TYR A 24 14.74 -11.71 -13.37
C TYR A 24 14.78 -12.13 -14.83
N ASN A 25 15.67 -13.06 -15.17
CA ASN A 25 15.63 -13.78 -16.44
C ASN A 25 14.91 -15.13 -16.28
N VAL A 26 13.81 -15.34 -16.99
CA VAL A 26 12.97 -16.57 -16.86
C VAL A 26 13.76 -17.85 -17.11
N LYS A 27 14.78 -17.83 -17.98
CA LYS A 27 15.53 -19.03 -18.35
C LYS A 27 16.55 -19.43 -17.29
N THR A 28 17.20 -18.45 -16.66
CA THR A 28 18.30 -18.70 -15.73
C THR A 28 17.87 -18.59 -14.26
N GLU A 29 16.84 -17.81 -13.96
CA GLU A 29 16.45 -17.41 -12.59
C GLU A 29 14.98 -17.75 -12.27
N LYS A 30 14.45 -18.79 -12.91
CA LYS A 30 13.04 -19.20 -12.76
C LYS A 30 12.68 -19.50 -11.30
N SER A 31 13.58 -20.13 -10.56
CA SER A 31 13.33 -20.55 -9.18
C SER A 31 13.28 -19.35 -8.24
N GLU A 32 14.17 -18.39 -8.45
CA GLU A 32 14.28 -17.13 -7.71
C GLU A 32 13.06 -16.25 -7.98
N LEU A 33 12.62 -16.15 -9.23
CA LEU A 33 11.39 -15.46 -9.63
C LEU A 33 10.15 -16.07 -8.96
N LEU A 34 9.99 -17.39 -9.02
CA LEU A 34 8.85 -18.07 -8.39
C LEU A 34 8.90 -17.93 -6.86
N SER A 35 10.08 -18.08 -6.26
CA SER A 35 10.28 -17.84 -4.82
C SER A 35 9.86 -16.43 -4.43
N ASP A 36 10.23 -15.41 -5.21
CA ASP A 36 9.84 -14.02 -4.96
C ASP A 36 8.32 -13.83 -5.01
N VAL A 37 7.64 -14.36 -6.04
CA VAL A 37 6.19 -14.27 -6.17
C VAL A 37 5.48 -15.02 -5.03
N HIS A 38 5.92 -16.25 -4.73
CA HIS A 38 5.33 -17.10 -3.68
C HIS A 38 5.53 -16.50 -2.28
N SER A 39 6.57 -15.69 -2.08
CA SER A 39 6.84 -15.02 -0.82
C SER A 39 5.89 -13.87 -0.50
N LYS A 40 5.14 -13.36 -1.49
CA LYS A 40 4.19 -12.27 -1.26
C LYS A 40 3.01 -12.76 -0.43
N LEU A 41 2.64 -11.96 0.57
CA LEU A 41 1.42 -12.20 1.34
C LEU A 41 0.20 -12.03 0.43
N TRP A 42 -0.56 -13.11 0.30
CA TRP A 42 -1.69 -13.26 -0.60
C TRP A 42 -2.98 -13.32 0.21
N PHE A 43 -3.80 -12.26 0.10
CA PHE A 43 -5.10 -12.21 0.74
C PHE A 43 -6.19 -12.46 -0.28
N THR A 44 -7.06 -13.41 0.02
CA THR A 44 -8.19 -13.78 -0.82
C THR A 44 -9.50 -13.55 -0.06
N TYR A 45 -10.62 -13.77 -0.74
CA TYR A 45 -11.90 -13.94 -0.06
C TYR A 45 -11.81 -14.97 1.05
N ARG A 46 -12.48 -14.67 2.16
CA ARG A 46 -12.58 -15.53 3.34
C ARG A 46 -14.04 -15.72 3.72
N LYS A 47 -14.31 -16.82 4.41
CA LYS A 47 -15.64 -17.15 4.94
C LYS A 47 -15.50 -17.76 6.33
N LYS A 48 -16.60 -17.69 7.09
CA LYS A 48 -16.69 -18.13 8.49
C LYS A 48 -15.81 -17.33 9.46
N PHE A 49 -15.48 -16.09 9.13
CA PHE A 49 -15.00 -15.15 10.14
C PHE A 49 -16.18 -14.61 10.96
N SER A 50 -15.90 -14.04 12.13
CA SER A 50 -16.94 -13.43 12.98
C SER A 50 -17.73 -12.35 12.21
N PRO A 51 -19.06 -12.24 12.34
CA PRO A 51 -19.83 -11.23 11.60
C PRO A 51 -19.30 -9.80 11.80
N ILE A 52 -19.11 -9.07 10.70
CA ILE A 52 -18.68 -7.65 10.73
C ILE A 52 -19.77 -6.82 11.43
N GLY A 53 -19.40 -6.01 12.43
CA GLY A 53 -20.38 -5.24 13.22
C GLY A 53 -21.36 -6.10 14.03
N GLY A 54 -21.08 -7.40 14.22
CA GLY A 54 -21.92 -8.32 14.98
C GLY A 54 -23.09 -8.94 14.21
N THR A 55 -23.62 -8.24 13.20
CA THR A 55 -24.78 -8.69 12.38
C THR A 55 -24.53 -8.67 10.88
N GLY A 56 -23.41 -8.08 10.43
CA GLY A 56 -23.05 -7.99 9.02
C GLY A 56 -22.51 -9.29 8.44
N PRO A 57 -21.87 -9.22 7.25
CA PRO A 57 -21.36 -10.40 6.56
C PRO A 57 -20.35 -11.20 7.40
N SER A 58 -20.37 -12.52 7.25
CA SER A 58 -19.37 -13.48 7.75
C SER A 58 -18.49 -14.05 6.63
N SER A 59 -18.58 -13.42 5.45
CA SER A 59 -17.76 -13.67 4.28
C SER A 59 -17.69 -12.40 3.42
N ASP A 60 -16.53 -12.17 2.81
CA ASP A 60 -16.31 -11.05 1.89
C ASP A 60 -16.39 -11.43 0.41
N THR A 61 -16.78 -12.68 0.13
CA THR A 61 -16.95 -13.19 -1.23
C THR A 61 -17.90 -12.33 -2.04
N GLY A 62 -17.42 -11.83 -3.17
CA GLY A 62 -18.21 -11.07 -4.14
C GLY A 62 -18.19 -9.56 -3.96
N TRP A 63 -17.57 -9.04 -2.88
CA TRP A 63 -17.48 -7.59 -2.65
C TRP A 63 -16.12 -7.11 -2.13
N GLY A 64 -15.39 -7.95 -1.37
CA GLY A 64 -14.15 -7.56 -0.68
C GLY A 64 -12.88 -7.47 -1.55
N CYS A 65 -12.93 -7.69 -2.87
CA CYS A 65 -11.70 -7.91 -3.66
C CYS A 65 -10.73 -6.72 -3.59
N MET A 66 -11.20 -5.48 -3.71
CA MET A 66 -10.32 -4.31 -3.60
C MET A 66 -9.77 -4.14 -2.18
N LEU A 67 -10.52 -4.51 -1.14
CA LEU A 67 -10.03 -4.51 0.24
C LEU A 67 -8.87 -5.51 0.38
N ARG A 68 -9.02 -6.72 -0.19
CA ARG A 68 -7.94 -7.73 -0.21
C ARG A 68 -6.72 -7.27 -0.98
N CYS A 69 -6.89 -6.60 -2.12
CA CYS A 69 -5.76 -5.98 -2.83
C CYS A 69 -5.08 -4.90 -1.98
N GLY A 70 -5.86 -4.07 -1.27
CA GLY A 70 -5.36 -3.11 -0.29
C GLY A 70 -4.56 -3.76 0.84
N GLN A 71 -5.02 -4.90 1.38
CA GLN A 71 -4.26 -5.68 2.35
C GLN A 71 -2.94 -6.16 1.76
N MET A 72 -2.93 -6.66 0.52
CA MET A 72 -1.71 -7.18 -0.11
C MET A 72 -0.65 -6.09 -0.35
N ILE A 73 -1.05 -4.92 -0.85
CA ILE A 73 -0.10 -3.83 -1.11
C ILE A 73 0.46 -3.24 0.18
N LEU A 74 -0.36 -3.11 1.23
CA LEU A 74 0.12 -2.65 2.54
C LEU A 74 1.01 -3.70 3.21
N ALA A 75 0.63 -4.98 3.16
CA ALA A 75 1.45 -6.05 3.71
C ALA A 75 2.81 -6.13 3.03
N GLN A 76 2.88 -5.89 1.72
CA GLN A 76 4.15 -5.77 1.01
C GLN A 76 5.03 -4.65 1.58
N ALA A 77 4.46 -3.48 1.88
CA ALA A 77 5.19 -2.39 2.52
C ALA A 77 5.69 -2.76 3.91
N LEU A 78 4.86 -3.43 4.72
CA LEU A 78 5.26 -3.90 6.05
C LEU A 78 6.34 -5.00 5.99
N VAL A 79 6.30 -5.88 4.99
CA VAL A 79 7.38 -6.84 4.72
C VAL A 79 8.67 -6.10 4.38
N CYS A 80 8.64 -5.12 3.48
CA CYS A 80 9.80 -4.29 3.17
C CYS A 80 10.35 -3.54 4.40
N GLN A 81 9.47 -3.04 5.27
CA GLN A 81 9.84 -2.33 6.49
C GLN A 81 10.60 -3.20 7.49
N HIS A 82 10.06 -4.38 7.80
CA HIS A 82 10.56 -5.21 8.90
C HIS A 82 11.47 -6.35 8.47
N LEU A 83 11.25 -6.90 7.28
CA LEU A 83 11.97 -8.09 6.78
C LEU A 83 12.93 -7.78 5.64
N GLY A 84 12.73 -6.66 4.95
CA GLY A 84 13.49 -6.29 3.74
C GLY A 84 12.86 -6.85 2.46
N ARG A 85 13.21 -6.25 1.31
CA ARG A 85 12.71 -6.66 -0.02
C ARG A 85 13.26 -8.02 -0.45
N GLU A 86 14.44 -8.38 0.04
CA GLU A 86 15.20 -9.60 -0.19
C GLU A 86 14.65 -10.82 0.57
N TRP A 87 13.81 -10.60 1.60
CA TRP A 87 13.22 -11.70 2.36
C TRP A 87 12.37 -12.62 1.46
N ARG A 88 12.44 -13.92 1.72
CA ARG A 88 11.67 -14.96 1.02
C ARG A 88 11.04 -15.92 2.02
N TRP A 89 9.81 -16.32 1.74
CA TRP A 89 9.04 -17.28 2.52
C TRP A 89 9.48 -18.72 2.20
N VAL A 90 9.35 -19.61 3.19
CA VAL A 90 9.69 -21.02 3.09
C VAL A 90 8.60 -21.83 3.79
N ALA A 91 7.92 -22.70 3.05
CA ALA A 91 6.67 -23.33 3.48
C ALA A 91 6.74 -24.13 4.79
N GLU A 92 7.86 -24.84 4.99
CA GLU A 92 8.08 -25.67 6.18
C GLU A 92 9.26 -25.14 7.01
N GLY A 93 9.66 -23.89 6.77
CA GLY A 93 10.80 -23.24 7.41
C GLY A 93 10.39 -22.35 8.58
N PRO A 94 11.29 -22.13 9.55
CA PRO A 94 11.06 -21.14 10.60
C PRO A 94 10.96 -19.74 9.97
N GLN A 95 9.94 -18.99 10.37
CA GLN A 95 9.77 -17.60 9.94
C GLN A 95 10.19 -16.63 11.07
N PRO A 96 10.67 -15.43 10.74
CA PRO A 96 10.94 -14.39 11.72
C PRO A 96 9.71 -14.06 12.57
N THR A 97 9.90 -13.62 13.81
CA THR A 97 8.80 -13.22 14.70
C THR A 97 7.99 -12.06 14.12
N GLU A 98 8.67 -11.16 13.43
CA GLU A 98 8.14 -9.99 12.74
C GLU A 98 7.19 -10.42 11.62
N TYR A 99 7.50 -11.50 10.88
CA TYR A 99 6.61 -12.05 9.85
C TYR A 99 5.24 -12.44 10.43
N GLN A 100 5.23 -13.20 11.54
CA GLN A 100 3.99 -13.61 12.20
C GLN A 100 3.21 -12.40 12.72
N ARG A 101 3.92 -11.38 13.23
CA ARG A 101 3.30 -10.14 13.70
C ARG A 101 2.69 -9.33 12.55
N ILE A 102 3.36 -9.24 11.40
CA ILE A 102 2.79 -8.66 10.16
C ILE A 102 1.53 -9.41 9.77
N LEU A 103 1.59 -10.74 9.65
CA LEU A 103 0.45 -11.56 9.24
C LEU A 103 -0.74 -11.38 10.21
N HIS A 104 -0.48 -11.27 11.50
CA HIS A 104 -1.50 -11.03 12.52
C HIS A 104 -2.25 -9.71 12.30
N CYS A 105 -1.62 -8.68 11.72
CA CYS A 105 -2.29 -7.41 11.39
C CYS A 105 -3.44 -7.59 10.37
N PHE A 106 -3.45 -8.66 9.57
CA PHE A 106 -4.38 -8.86 8.45
C PHE A 106 -5.38 -10.00 8.63
N LEU A 107 -5.35 -10.73 9.75
CA LEU A 107 -6.31 -11.80 10.02
C LEU A 107 -7.74 -11.26 9.99
N ASP A 108 -8.71 -12.12 9.65
CA ASP A 108 -10.14 -11.75 9.56
C ASP A 108 -10.79 -11.65 10.95
N ARG A 109 -10.21 -10.81 11.80
CA ARG A 109 -10.61 -10.62 13.20
C ARG A 109 -10.65 -9.13 13.52
N LYS A 110 -11.62 -8.73 14.34
CA LYS A 110 -11.80 -7.32 14.75
C LYS A 110 -10.60 -6.73 15.53
N ASP A 111 -9.78 -7.56 16.15
CA ASP A 111 -8.58 -7.17 16.92
C ASP A 111 -7.33 -6.98 16.03
N SER A 112 -7.41 -7.34 14.75
CA SER A 112 -6.35 -7.11 13.76
C SER A 112 -6.56 -5.77 13.05
N CYS A 113 -5.55 -4.90 13.06
CA CYS A 113 -5.63 -3.49 12.64
C CYS A 113 -6.02 -3.29 11.17
N TYR A 114 -5.60 -4.18 10.27
CA TYR A 114 -5.90 -4.12 8.83
C TYR A 114 -6.78 -5.31 8.40
N SER A 115 -7.59 -5.84 9.32
CA SER A 115 -8.57 -6.87 9.00
C SER A 115 -9.65 -6.38 8.04
N ILE A 116 -10.33 -7.32 7.39
CA ILE A 116 -11.52 -7.01 6.59
C ILE A 116 -12.60 -6.29 7.41
N HIS A 117 -12.68 -6.58 8.72
CA HIS A 117 -13.58 -5.92 9.66
C HIS A 117 -13.24 -4.44 9.80
N GLN A 118 -11.99 -4.13 10.12
CA GLN A 118 -11.54 -2.75 10.33
C GLN A 118 -11.61 -1.95 9.03
N MET A 119 -11.22 -2.55 7.89
CA MET A 119 -11.31 -1.88 6.60
C MET A 119 -12.75 -1.58 6.18
N ALA A 120 -13.66 -2.55 6.30
CA ALA A 120 -15.07 -2.35 5.95
C ALA A 120 -15.76 -1.34 6.88
N GLN A 121 -15.44 -1.37 8.18
CA GLN A 121 -16.01 -0.44 9.15
C GLN A 121 -15.47 0.99 8.95
N MET A 122 -14.18 1.14 8.66
CA MET A 122 -13.55 2.44 8.40
C MET A 122 -14.11 3.08 7.12
N GLY A 123 -14.40 2.29 6.09
CA GLY A 123 -14.96 2.83 4.85
C GLY A 123 -16.40 3.33 4.97
N VAL A 124 -17.13 3.04 6.05
CA VAL A 124 -18.39 3.74 6.36
C VAL A 124 -18.16 5.24 6.49
N GLY A 125 -17.03 5.66 7.07
CA GLY A 125 -16.60 7.06 7.14
C GLY A 125 -16.14 7.63 5.79
N GLU A 126 -16.02 6.82 4.75
CA GLU A 126 -15.76 7.22 3.36
C GLU A 126 -17.04 7.14 2.50
N GLY A 127 -18.22 7.02 3.14
CA GLY A 127 -19.50 6.89 2.45
C GLY A 127 -19.74 5.51 1.82
N LYS A 128 -19.01 4.47 2.23
CA LYS A 128 -19.18 3.08 1.75
C LYS A 128 -19.83 2.19 2.78
N SER A 129 -20.97 1.61 2.41
CA SER A 129 -21.62 0.63 3.28
C SER A 129 -20.80 -0.67 3.38
N VAL A 130 -20.90 -1.37 4.52
CA VAL A 130 -20.32 -2.71 4.66
C VAL A 130 -20.94 -3.64 3.61
N GLY A 131 -20.11 -4.33 2.82
CA GLY A 131 -20.57 -5.14 1.70
C GLY A 131 -20.49 -4.45 0.33
N GLU A 132 -20.17 -3.15 0.28
CA GLU A 132 -19.99 -2.43 -0.98
C GLU A 132 -18.58 -2.60 -1.54
N TRP A 133 -18.46 -2.54 -2.87
CA TRP A 133 -17.16 -2.54 -3.54
C TRP A 133 -16.47 -1.17 -3.47
N TYR A 134 -15.14 -1.19 -3.32
CA TYR A 134 -14.30 0.00 -3.15
C TYR A 134 -13.46 0.23 -4.41
N GLY A 135 -13.27 1.49 -4.78
CA GLY A 135 -12.24 1.86 -5.77
C GLY A 135 -10.85 1.99 -5.13
N PRO A 136 -9.77 2.09 -5.94
CA PRO A 136 -8.41 2.23 -5.43
C PRO A 136 -8.19 3.43 -4.50
N ASN A 137 -8.82 4.59 -4.78
CA ASN A 137 -8.73 5.76 -3.90
C ASN A 137 -9.36 5.48 -2.53
N THR A 138 -10.58 4.94 -2.52
CA THR A 138 -11.32 4.69 -1.27
C THR A 138 -10.57 3.74 -0.36
N VAL A 139 -9.99 2.65 -0.90
CA VAL A 139 -9.18 1.73 -0.09
C VAL A 139 -7.90 2.42 0.41
N ALA A 140 -7.25 3.28 -0.40
CA ALA A 140 -6.07 4.02 0.04
C ALA A 140 -6.38 4.98 1.21
N GLN A 141 -7.52 5.70 1.18
CA GLN A 141 -7.95 6.55 2.29
C GLN A 141 -8.26 5.74 3.56
N VAL A 142 -8.90 4.57 3.41
CA VAL A 142 -9.14 3.65 4.54
C VAL A 142 -7.82 3.18 5.16
N LEU A 143 -6.84 2.76 4.35
CA LEU A 143 -5.53 2.35 4.85
C LEU A 143 -4.81 3.51 5.56
N LYS A 144 -4.90 4.73 5.02
CA LYS A 144 -4.37 5.93 5.65
C LYS A 144 -4.96 6.18 7.03
N LYS A 145 -6.28 6.04 7.20
CA LYS A 145 -6.95 6.19 8.50
C LYS A 145 -6.60 5.07 9.48
N LEU A 146 -6.53 3.82 9.02
CA LEU A 146 -6.20 2.67 9.87
C LEU A 146 -4.76 2.71 10.38
N ALA A 147 -3.81 3.17 9.56
CA ALA A 147 -2.40 3.27 9.94
C ALA A 147 -2.16 4.16 11.18
N LEU A 148 -3.06 5.12 11.46
CA LEU A 148 -2.99 5.98 12.65
C LEU A 148 -3.19 5.23 13.97
N PHE A 149 -3.76 4.02 13.92
CA PHE A 149 -4.00 3.18 15.09
C PHE A 149 -2.95 2.07 15.26
N ASP A 150 -1.99 1.99 14.34
CA ASP A 150 -0.92 1.00 14.35
C ASP A 150 0.38 1.57 14.91
N ASP A 151 0.44 1.59 16.24
CA ASP A 151 1.57 2.17 16.96
C ASP A 151 2.87 1.37 16.70
N TRP A 152 2.79 0.08 16.34
CA TRP A 152 3.98 -0.74 16.08
C TRP A 152 4.65 -0.37 14.76
N ASN A 153 3.86 -0.28 13.69
CA ASN A 153 4.40 0.03 12.37
C ASN A 153 4.72 1.51 12.23
N SER A 154 3.97 2.39 12.92
CA SER A 154 4.18 3.84 12.90
C SER A 154 4.32 4.38 11.48
N LEU A 155 3.45 3.90 10.60
CA LEU A 155 3.53 4.12 9.16
C LEU A 155 2.86 5.43 8.77
N ALA A 156 3.61 6.33 8.14
CA ALA A 156 3.03 7.52 7.51
C ALA A 156 2.46 7.13 6.14
N VAL A 157 1.15 7.32 5.96
CA VAL A 157 0.47 7.03 4.69
C VAL A 157 0.08 8.33 3.99
N TYR A 158 0.75 8.62 2.87
CA TYR A 158 0.41 9.74 1.98
C TYR A 158 -0.45 9.23 0.83
N VAL A 159 -1.56 9.93 0.54
CA VAL A 159 -2.40 9.70 -0.63
C VAL A 159 -2.44 10.98 -1.45
N SER A 160 -1.97 10.91 -2.70
CA SER A 160 -1.93 12.06 -3.61
C SER A 160 -3.31 12.54 -4.02
N MET A 161 -3.40 13.85 -4.24
CA MET A 161 -4.54 14.54 -4.83
C MET A 161 -4.19 14.96 -6.26
N ASP A 162 -5.15 14.93 -7.17
CA ASP A 162 -5.02 15.42 -8.55
C ASP A 162 -3.75 14.97 -9.29
N ASN A 163 -3.39 13.68 -9.14
CA ASN A 163 -2.20 13.09 -9.74
C ASN A 163 -0.91 13.86 -9.44
N THR A 164 -0.83 14.51 -8.28
CA THR A 164 0.30 15.37 -7.92
C THR A 164 0.87 14.97 -6.56
N VAL A 165 2.19 14.86 -6.53
CA VAL A 165 2.99 14.54 -5.35
C VAL A 165 3.67 15.79 -4.89
N VAL A 166 3.37 16.21 -3.67
CA VAL A 166 3.98 17.38 -3.05
C VAL A 166 5.11 16.91 -2.15
N ILE A 167 6.36 17.20 -2.54
CA ILE A 167 7.57 16.82 -1.80
C ILE A 167 7.52 17.42 -0.39
N GLU A 168 7.27 18.73 -0.26
CA GLU A 168 7.18 19.42 1.04
C GLU A 168 6.18 18.77 2.01
N ASP A 169 5.05 18.27 1.52
CA ASP A 169 4.04 17.64 2.37
C ASP A 169 4.48 16.27 2.87
N ILE A 170 5.15 15.51 2.01
CA ILE A 170 5.75 14.24 2.39
C ILE A 170 6.88 14.45 3.40
N SER A 171 7.75 15.44 3.17
CA SER A 171 8.86 15.75 4.07
C SER A 171 8.39 16.10 5.49
N LYS A 172 7.22 16.72 5.65
CA LYS A 172 6.62 17.01 6.98
C LYS A 172 6.42 15.75 7.84
N PHE A 173 6.19 14.58 7.24
CA PHE A 173 6.08 13.33 7.99
C PHE A 173 7.41 12.91 8.64
N PHE A 174 8.53 13.08 7.93
CA PHE A 174 9.86 12.78 8.49
C PHE A 174 10.23 13.76 9.62
N TYR A 175 9.85 15.03 9.52
CA TYR A 175 10.15 16.04 10.54
C TYR A 175 9.35 15.87 11.85
N LEU A 176 8.08 15.44 11.75
CA LEU A 176 7.26 15.16 12.94
C LEU A 176 7.84 13.99 13.77
N SER A 177 8.47 13.02 13.12
CA SER A 177 9.19 11.92 13.79
C SER A 177 10.39 12.43 14.60
N CYS A 178 11.19 13.33 14.01
CA CYS A 178 12.40 13.88 14.65
C CYS A 178 12.07 14.71 15.91
N CYS A 179 10.95 15.45 15.90
CA CYS A 179 10.52 16.27 17.04
C CYS A 179 9.94 15.47 18.22
N CYS A 180 9.60 14.19 18.07
CA CYS A 180 9.25 13.36 19.23
C CYS A 180 10.49 12.92 20.03
N CYS A 181 11.69 12.94 19.42
CA CYS A 181 12.95 12.59 20.08
C CYS A 181 13.65 13.80 20.73
N CYS A 182 13.33 15.01 20.30
CA CYS A 182 13.87 16.25 20.85
C CYS A 182 12.71 17.05 21.45
N PHE A 183 12.81 17.50 22.70
CA PHE A 183 11.84 18.40 23.36
C PHE A 183 11.77 19.79 22.66
N CYS A 184 11.48 19.86 21.37
CA CYS A 184 11.28 21.09 20.62
C CYS A 184 9.78 21.31 20.42
N THR A 185 9.21 22.15 21.27
CA THR A 185 7.78 22.52 21.28
C THR A 185 7.41 23.56 20.23
N ASP A 186 8.23 23.86 19.23
CA ASP A 186 7.87 24.89 18.24
C ASP A 186 8.60 24.75 16.89
N TYR A 187 7.83 24.52 15.81
CA TYR A 187 8.29 24.48 14.42
C TYR A 187 9.02 25.79 14.02
N LYS A 188 8.64 26.93 14.60
CA LYS A 188 9.27 28.23 14.31
C LYS A 188 10.67 28.39 14.90
N MET A 189 10.97 27.77 16.05
CA MET A 189 12.28 27.89 16.69
C MET A 189 13.36 27.08 15.96
N TYR A 190 13.01 25.95 15.36
CA TYR A 190 13.98 25.10 14.64
C TYR A 190 14.43 25.73 13.31
N VAL A 191 13.50 26.33 12.54
CA VAL A 191 13.82 27.00 11.27
C VAL A 191 14.83 28.14 11.46
N GLN A 192 14.82 28.82 12.61
CA GLN A 192 15.82 29.84 12.96
C GLN A 192 17.19 29.26 13.37
N SER A 193 17.21 28.02 13.86
CA SER A 193 18.45 27.34 14.24
C SER A 193 19.20 26.74 13.03
N LEU A 194 18.49 26.37 11.96
CA LEU A 194 19.06 25.84 10.72
C LEU A 194 19.91 26.86 9.95
N SER A 195 19.64 28.16 10.06
CA SER A 195 20.53 29.21 9.53
C SER A 195 21.88 29.29 10.27
N SER A 196 21.98 28.68 11.46
CA SER A 196 23.14 28.81 12.35
C SER A 196 23.94 27.49 12.49
N ALA A 197 23.36 26.35 12.12
CA ALA A 197 23.93 25.02 12.40
C ALA A 197 24.73 24.37 11.25
N ARG A 198 25.19 25.13 10.25
CA ARG A 198 26.08 24.62 9.19
C ARG A 198 27.56 24.48 9.59
N SER A 199 27.90 24.55 10.88
CA SER A 199 29.30 24.74 11.31
C SER A 199 29.91 23.62 12.17
N LEU A 200 29.20 22.57 12.58
CA LEU A 200 29.78 21.61 13.54
C LEU A 200 29.49 20.17 13.14
N ALA A 201 30.32 19.65 12.24
CA ALA A 201 30.54 18.22 12.07
C ALA A 201 31.71 17.77 12.96
N HIS A 202 31.45 16.74 13.77
CA HIS A 202 32.37 15.75 14.37
C HIS A 202 32.04 15.47 15.83
N SER A 203 31.44 14.31 16.11
CA SER A 203 32.11 13.29 16.93
C SER A 203 31.30 11.98 16.90
N ASP A 204 32.04 10.89 16.70
CA ASP A 204 31.57 9.51 16.69
C ASP A 204 30.95 9.10 18.03
N ARG A 205 29.67 8.74 18.01
CA ARG A 205 29.05 7.73 18.90
C ARG A 205 27.89 7.08 18.16
N GLU A 206 28.04 5.81 17.81
CA GLU A 206 26.92 4.94 17.41
C GLU A 206 25.96 4.81 18.60
N ALA A 207 24.94 5.67 18.61
CA ALA A 207 23.76 5.49 19.43
C ALA A 207 22.73 4.75 18.57
N VAL A 208 22.38 3.53 18.99
CA VAL A 208 21.24 2.78 18.44
C VAL A 208 19.98 3.62 18.70
N LEU A 209 19.46 4.25 17.66
CA LEU A 209 18.21 5.01 17.71
C LEU A 209 17.03 4.04 17.89
N PRO A 210 16.04 4.35 18.75
CA PRO A 210 14.81 3.58 18.81
C PRO A 210 14.01 3.82 17.53
N GLY A 211 13.84 2.76 16.72
CA GLY A 211 12.86 2.62 15.63
C GLY A 211 12.61 3.84 14.74
N GLY A 212 13.40 3.99 13.66
CA GLY A 212 13.10 4.97 12.61
C GLY A 212 11.74 4.68 11.98
N MET A 213 10.86 5.70 11.91
CA MET A 213 9.57 5.60 11.22
C MET A 213 9.81 5.36 9.73
N ALA A 214 9.16 4.34 9.17
CA ALA A 214 9.15 4.11 7.74
C ALA A 214 7.90 4.74 7.11
N GLN A 215 8.04 5.26 5.90
CA GLN A 215 6.93 5.87 5.18
C GLN A 215 6.42 4.96 4.07
N PHE A 216 5.11 4.86 3.95
CA PHE A 216 4.44 4.20 2.84
C PHE A 216 3.58 5.19 2.08
N SER A 217 4.03 5.59 0.90
CA SER A 217 3.31 6.52 0.06
C SER A 217 2.44 5.75 -0.93
N LEU A 218 1.12 5.79 -0.74
CA LEU A 218 0.15 5.29 -1.72
C LEU A 218 -0.17 6.41 -2.69
N LEU A 219 0.46 6.37 -3.85
CA LEU A 219 0.20 7.33 -4.90
C LEU A 219 -1.07 6.94 -5.68
N TYR A 220 -2.18 7.58 -5.36
CA TYR A 220 -3.37 7.46 -6.20
C TYR A 220 -3.16 8.22 -7.50
N VAL A 221 -3.12 7.47 -8.61
CA VAL A 221 -3.05 8.03 -9.97
C VAL A 221 -4.33 7.68 -10.69
N LYS A 222 -5.22 8.65 -10.80
CA LYS A 222 -6.40 8.56 -11.64
C LYS A 222 -6.05 9.05 -13.04
N PHE A 223 -5.98 8.15 -14.01
CA PHE A 223 -5.90 8.57 -15.40
C PHE A 223 -7.19 9.34 -15.76
N ASN A 224 -7.11 10.66 -16.00
CA ASN A 224 -8.29 11.52 -16.11
C ASN A 224 -8.98 11.43 -17.50
N HIS A 225 -10.26 11.03 -17.44
CA HIS A 225 -11.49 11.31 -18.21
C HIS A 225 -11.56 12.07 -19.56
N HIS A 226 -10.53 12.16 -20.40
CA HIS A 226 -10.72 12.50 -21.83
C HIS A 226 -10.38 11.38 -22.80
N MET A 227 -9.82 10.28 -22.31
CA MET A 227 -9.62 9.07 -23.09
C MET A 227 -10.03 7.87 -22.24
N GLU A 228 -10.99 7.08 -22.72
CA GLU A 228 -11.61 5.95 -22.03
C GLU A 228 -10.66 4.76 -21.79
N CYS A 229 -9.35 4.91 -22.03
CA CYS A 229 -8.33 3.89 -21.87
C CYS A 229 -6.98 4.56 -21.53
N ILE A 230 -6.08 3.82 -20.87
CA ILE A 230 -4.64 4.03 -21.08
C ILE A 230 -4.43 3.83 -22.58
N SER A 231 -4.30 4.91 -23.35
CA SER A 231 -4.60 4.89 -24.79
C SER A 231 -3.36 5.12 -25.67
N SER A 232 -2.18 5.18 -25.05
CA SER A 232 -0.92 5.28 -25.77
C SER A 232 0.10 4.26 -25.26
N ASP A 233 0.88 3.68 -26.17
CA ASP A 233 2.03 2.81 -25.84
C ASP A 233 3.00 3.48 -24.85
N SER A 234 3.00 4.82 -24.82
CA SER A 234 3.80 5.59 -23.90
C SER A 234 3.32 5.61 -22.45
N ASP A 235 2.01 5.53 -22.20
CA ASP A 235 1.50 5.46 -20.83
C ASP A 235 1.81 4.08 -20.22
N TYR A 236 1.68 3.02 -21.03
CA TYR A 236 2.11 1.66 -20.65
C TYR A 236 3.59 1.61 -20.33
N PHE A 237 4.42 2.31 -21.10
CA PHE A 237 5.84 2.42 -20.82
C PHE A 237 6.10 3.04 -19.44
N LEU A 238 5.54 4.21 -19.15
CA LEU A 238 5.73 4.87 -17.86
C LEU A 238 5.20 4.02 -16.71
N PHE A 239 4.09 3.31 -16.93
CA PHE A 239 3.49 2.42 -15.93
C PHE A 239 4.42 1.24 -15.61
N LYS A 240 5.07 0.67 -16.63
CA LYS A 240 6.11 -0.36 -16.46
C LYS A 240 7.32 0.16 -15.69
N GLU A 241 7.76 1.40 -15.94
CA GLU A 241 8.88 2.02 -15.19
C GLU A 241 8.59 2.11 -13.68
N CYS A 242 7.33 2.31 -13.27
CA CYS A 242 6.96 2.30 -11.85
C CYS A 242 7.22 0.94 -11.17
N PHE A 243 7.16 -0.17 -11.89
CA PHE A 243 7.51 -1.50 -11.33
C PHE A 243 9.01 -1.72 -11.20
N LYS A 244 9.85 -0.93 -11.88
CA LYS A 244 11.31 -1.08 -11.87
C LYS A 244 11.98 -0.34 -10.73
N MET A 245 11.27 0.59 -10.09
CA MET A 245 11.79 1.37 -8.97
C MET A 245 11.97 0.46 -7.74
N PRO A 246 13.09 0.54 -7.00
CA PRO A 246 13.30 -0.23 -5.76
C PRO A 246 12.21 -0.01 -4.70
N GLN A 247 11.61 1.18 -4.69
CA GLN A 247 10.52 1.56 -3.79
C GLN A 247 9.16 0.96 -4.20
N SER A 248 9.06 0.31 -5.35
CA SER A 248 7.78 -0.16 -5.88
C SER A 248 7.11 -1.18 -4.95
N CYS A 249 5.90 -0.88 -4.52
CA CYS A 249 4.98 -1.83 -3.91
C CYS A 249 3.93 -2.31 -4.92
N GLY A 250 4.06 -2.00 -6.20
CA GLY A 250 3.13 -2.45 -7.23
C GLY A 250 1.89 -1.57 -7.34
N VAL A 251 0.80 -2.15 -7.85
CA VAL A 251 -0.38 -1.38 -8.28
C VAL A 251 -1.68 -2.07 -7.90
N LEU A 252 -2.63 -1.28 -7.39
CA LEU A 252 -4.02 -1.67 -7.23
C LEU A 252 -4.83 -1.27 -8.47
N GLY A 253 -5.65 -2.17 -9.00
CA GLY A 253 -6.52 -1.83 -10.12
C GLY A 253 -7.56 -2.90 -10.41
N GLY A 254 -8.36 -2.66 -11.45
CA GLY A 254 -9.37 -3.60 -11.93
C GLY A 254 -10.79 -3.03 -11.93
N LYS A 255 -11.72 -3.84 -12.45
CA LYS A 255 -13.14 -3.47 -12.56
C LYS A 255 -13.86 -3.64 -11.22
N PRO A 256 -15.04 -3.03 -11.05
CA PRO A 256 -15.93 -3.38 -9.95
C PRO A 256 -16.09 -4.90 -9.81
N ASN A 257 -15.81 -5.40 -8.61
CA ASN A 257 -15.81 -6.84 -8.25
C ASN A 257 -14.79 -7.74 -8.96
N LEU A 258 -13.83 -7.15 -9.69
CA LEU A 258 -12.71 -7.81 -10.37
C LEU A 258 -11.43 -7.01 -10.15
N ALA A 259 -11.02 -6.88 -8.89
CA ALA A 259 -9.81 -6.15 -8.49
C ALA A 259 -8.60 -7.09 -8.37
N TYR A 260 -7.43 -6.59 -8.76
CA TYR A 260 -6.16 -7.32 -8.73
C TYR A 260 -5.06 -6.49 -8.09
N TYR A 261 -4.08 -7.18 -7.51
CA TYR A 261 -2.84 -6.57 -7.06
C TYR A 261 -1.73 -6.92 -8.05
N PHE A 262 -1.35 -5.94 -8.87
CA PHE A 262 -0.28 -6.09 -9.85
C PHE A 262 1.07 -5.92 -9.17
N ILE A 263 1.96 -6.88 -9.37
CA ILE A 263 3.28 -6.95 -8.71
C ILE A 263 4.44 -6.80 -9.69
N GLY A 264 4.16 -6.79 -10.99
CA GLY A 264 5.20 -6.79 -11.99
C GLY A 264 4.70 -6.92 -13.41
N PHE A 265 5.63 -7.15 -14.33
CA PHE A 265 5.31 -7.38 -15.74
C PHE A 265 6.37 -8.23 -16.45
N ILE A 266 5.97 -8.80 -17.58
CA ILE A 266 6.81 -9.44 -18.58
C ILE A 266 6.25 -9.09 -19.95
N ASP A 267 7.08 -8.62 -20.87
CA ASP A 267 6.62 -8.10 -22.16
C ASP A 267 5.50 -7.07 -21.99
N ASP A 268 4.33 -7.30 -22.61
CA ASP A 268 3.10 -6.50 -22.49
C ASP A 268 2.07 -7.11 -21.55
N GLU A 269 2.48 -8.04 -20.69
CA GLU A 269 1.61 -8.67 -19.70
C GLU A 269 1.98 -8.24 -18.28
N LEU A 270 0.98 -7.84 -17.52
CA LEU A 270 1.09 -7.58 -16.09
C LEU A 270 0.98 -8.89 -15.33
N ILE A 271 1.81 -9.03 -14.30
CA ILE A 271 1.79 -10.15 -13.35
C ILE A 271 1.05 -9.69 -12.10
N TYR A 272 0.11 -10.50 -11.61
CA TYR A 272 -0.74 -10.11 -10.48
C TYR A 272 -1.10 -11.25 -9.53
N LEU A 273 -1.50 -10.87 -8.32
CA LEU A 273 -2.13 -11.73 -7.33
C LEU A 273 -3.65 -11.52 -7.34
N ASP A 274 -4.37 -12.64 -7.39
CA ASP A 274 -5.82 -12.69 -7.56
C ASP A 274 -6.54 -13.02 -6.23
N PRO A 275 -7.38 -12.13 -5.68
CA PRO A 275 -8.09 -12.40 -4.43
C PRO A 275 -9.35 -13.28 -4.60
N HIS A 276 -9.78 -13.63 -5.82
CA HIS A 276 -11.10 -14.23 -6.12
C HIS A 276 -11.21 -15.73 -5.83
N THR A 277 -10.56 -16.21 -4.77
CA THR A 277 -10.71 -17.56 -4.24
C THR A 277 -11.23 -17.50 -2.82
N THR A 278 -12.33 -18.19 -2.51
CA THR A 278 -12.89 -18.16 -1.15
C THR A 278 -12.27 -19.26 -0.28
N GLN A 279 -11.46 -18.85 0.68
CA GLN A 279 -10.80 -19.72 1.66
C GLN A 279 -11.51 -19.64 3.03
N LEU A 280 -11.26 -20.58 3.94
CA LEU A 280 -11.75 -20.45 5.32
C LEU A 280 -10.94 -19.40 6.08
N ALA A 281 -11.58 -18.61 6.93
CA ALA A 281 -10.86 -17.76 7.89
C ALA A 281 -9.93 -18.64 8.74
N VAL A 282 -8.67 -18.23 8.87
CA VAL A 282 -7.71 -18.90 9.74
C VAL A 282 -7.90 -18.37 11.15
N ASP A 283 -8.26 -19.25 12.07
CA ASP A 283 -8.28 -18.91 13.49
C ASP A 283 -6.93 -19.30 14.10
N SER A 284 -6.41 -18.44 14.97
CA SER A 284 -5.19 -18.67 15.73
C SER A 284 -5.44 -18.17 17.13
N GLU A 285 -5.16 -19.03 18.11
CA GLU A 285 -5.20 -18.63 19.51
C GLU A 285 -4.08 -17.62 19.76
N THR A 286 -4.36 -16.61 20.57
CA THR A 286 -3.41 -15.54 20.90
C THR A 286 -2.10 -16.13 21.41
N GLY A 287 -0.99 -15.88 20.69
CA GLY A 287 0.34 -16.37 21.06
C GLY A 287 0.78 -17.69 20.39
N THR A 288 -0.07 -18.30 19.56
CA THR A 288 0.33 -19.39 18.67
C THR A 288 0.71 -18.87 17.28
N PRO A 289 1.71 -19.46 16.60
CA PRO A 289 1.99 -19.12 15.21
C PRO A 289 0.77 -19.40 14.32
N VAL A 290 0.46 -18.48 13.42
CA VAL A 290 -0.61 -18.63 12.45
C VAL A 290 -0.19 -19.67 11.41
N HIS A 291 -1.10 -20.58 11.05
CA HIS A 291 -0.89 -21.45 9.90
C HIS A 291 -1.00 -20.63 8.60
N ASP A 292 0.14 -20.37 7.98
CA ASP A 292 0.31 -19.32 6.98
C ASP A 292 0.16 -19.77 5.52
N GLN A 293 0.13 -21.08 5.24
CA GLN A 293 0.15 -21.61 3.88
C GLN A 293 -0.96 -21.05 2.95
N SER A 294 -2.13 -20.72 3.52
CA SER A 294 -3.24 -20.13 2.75
C SER A 294 -3.03 -18.66 2.37
N TYR A 295 -1.99 -18.02 2.91
CA TYR A 295 -1.59 -16.63 2.65
C TYR A 295 -0.39 -16.52 1.70
N HIS A 296 -0.01 -17.62 1.05
CA HIS A 296 1.05 -17.64 0.03
C HIS A 296 0.52 -18.31 -1.23
N CYS A 297 0.51 -17.59 -2.35
CA CYS A 297 0.06 -18.14 -3.62
C CYS A 297 1.14 -19.04 -4.20
N GLN A 298 1.00 -20.36 -4.03
CA GLN A 298 1.96 -21.36 -4.55
C GLN A 298 1.70 -21.77 -6.00
N ARG A 299 0.72 -21.16 -6.66
CA ARG A 299 0.39 -21.43 -8.06
C ARG A 299 1.32 -20.63 -8.99
N SER A 300 1.24 -20.92 -10.29
CA SER A 300 1.87 -20.08 -11.29
C SER A 300 1.33 -18.64 -11.22
N PRO A 301 2.18 -17.61 -11.42
CA PRO A 301 1.75 -16.23 -11.39
C PRO A 301 0.69 -15.96 -12.48
N HIS A 302 -0.41 -15.29 -12.12
CA HIS A 302 -1.40 -14.88 -13.11
C HIS A 302 -0.87 -13.74 -13.98
N ARG A 303 -1.26 -13.75 -15.25
CA ARG A 303 -0.85 -12.76 -16.25
C ARG A 303 -2.04 -12.24 -17.02
N MET A 304 -2.01 -10.96 -17.39
CA MET A 304 -2.98 -10.36 -18.32
C MET A 304 -2.32 -9.26 -19.15
N LYS A 305 -2.79 -9.05 -20.38
CA LYS A 305 -2.31 -7.95 -21.21
C LYS A 305 -2.53 -6.61 -20.51
N ILE A 306 -1.53 -5.74 -20.57
CA ILE A 306 -1.58 -4.38 -20.01
C ILE A 306 -2.71 -3.55 -20.65
N THR A 307 -3.08 -3.86 -21.89
CA THR A 307 -4.21 -3.23 -22.59
C THR A 307 -5.57 -3.57 -22.00
N SER A 308 -5.66 -4.61 -21.19
CA SER A 308 -6.88 -4.99 -20.46
C SER A 308 -6.98 -4.32 -19.08
N LEU A 309 -5.98 -3.52 -18.69
CA LEU A 309 -5.98 -2.80 -17.42
C LEU A 309 -6.97 -1.62 -17.47
N GLU A 310 -7.79 -1.49 -16.43
CA GLU A 310 -8.69 -0.37 -16.30
C GLU A 310 -7.95 0.94 -15.95
N PRO A 311 -8.43 2.12 -16.41
CA PRO A 311 -7.76 3.39 -16.18
C PRO A 311 -7.72 3.86 -14.71
N SER A 312 -8.49 3.26 -13.80
CA SER A 312 -8.46 3.64 -12.39
C SER A 312 -7.54 2.73 -11.60
N VAL A 313 -6.38 3.25 -11.19
CA VAL A 313 -5.38 2.50 -10.42
C VAL A 313 -4.83 3.30 -9.24
N ALA A 314 -4.11 2.64 -8.33
CA ALA A 314 -3.28 3.29 -7.32
C ALA A 314 -1.89 2.66 -7.34
N LEU A 315 -0.85 3.47 -7.55
CA LEU A 315 0.55 3.06 -7.51
C LEU A 315 1.03 3.11 -6.05
N GLY A 316 1.70 2.06 -5.56
CA GLY A 316 2.28 2.05 -4.22
C GLY A 316 3.79 2.22 -4.26
N PHE A 317 4.32 3.12 -3.42
CA PHE A 317 5.77 3.26 -3.21
C PHE A 317 6.09 3.29 -1.71
N PHE A 318 7.06 2.50 -1.29
CA PHE A 318 7.54 2.45 0.09
C PHE A 318 8.93 3.07 0.19
N CYS A 319 9.07 4.07 1.07
CA CYS A 319 10.33 4.76 1.34
C CYS A 319 10.63 4.61 2.82
N ARG A 320 11.64 3.81 3.17
CA ARG A 320 11.97 3.54 4.57
C ARG A 320 12.58 4.76 5.26
N SER A 321 13.27 5.61 4.50
CA SER A 321 13.95 6.80 4.99
C SER A 321 13.72 8.01 4.07
N GLU A 322 14.08 9.20 4.56
CA GLU A 322 14.10 10.42 3.74
C GLU A 322 15.05 10.27 2.53
N GLU A 323 16.18 9.57 2.71
CA GLU A 323 17.11 9.27 1.62
C GLU A 323 16.49 8.37 0.53
N ASP A 324 15.70 7.36 0.93
CA ASP A 324 14.97 6.51 -0.03
C ASP A 324 13.95 7.32 -0.82
N PHE A 325 13.30 8.29 -0.17
CA PHE A 325 12.32 9.20 -0.78
C PHE A 325 12.98 10.19 -1.75
N ASP A 326 14.13 10.77 -1.38
CA ASP A 326 14.93 11.62 -2.27
C ASP A 326 15.44 10.84 -3.50
N GLY A 327 15.85 9.59 -3.28
CA GLY A 327 16.21 8.65 -4.34
C GLY A 327 15.04 8.36 -5.28
N TRP A 328 13.83 8.14 -4.73
CA TRP A 328 12.61 7.96 -5.52
C TRP A 328 12.27 9.23 -6.32
N CYS A 329 12.31 10.41 -5.70
CA CYS A 329 12.08 11.69 -6.38
C CYS A 329 13.04 11.88 -7.56
N SER A 330 14.32 11.57 -7.35
CA SER A 330 15.35 11.63 -8.38
C SER A 330 15.06 10.67 -9.55
N GLN A 331 14.63 9.45 -9.27
CA GLN A 331 14.24 8.47 -10.30
C GLN A 331 13.01 8.92 -11.09
N VAL A 332 11.97 9.40 -10.41
CA VAL A 332 10.76 9.96 -11.05
C VAL A 332 11.12 11.10 -11.99
N GLN A 333 11.98 12.04 -11.55
CA GLN A 333 12.42 13.15 -12.40
C GLN A 333 13.26 12.69 -13.60
N GLN A 334 14.09 11.65 -13.44
CA GLN A 334 14.95 11.15 -14.52
C GLN A 334 14.19 10.29 -15.55
N GLU A 335 13.44 9.29 -15.08
CA GLU A 335 12.81 8.29 -15.92
C GLU A 335 11.45 8.73 -16.44
N LEU A 336 10.62 9.31 -15.57
CA LEU A 336 9.26 9.71 -15.95
C LEU A 336 9.25 11.10 -16.59
N VAL A 337 9.98 12.09 -16.06
CA VAL A 337 9.89 13.48 -16.56
C VAL A 337 10.84 13.78 -17.73
N ARG A 338 12.12 13.38 -17.66
CA ARG A 338 13.15 13.85 -18.62
C ARG A 338 13.20 13.08 -19.94
N LYS A 339 12.92 11.78 -19.96
CA LYS A 339 13.19 10.97 -21.16
C LYS A 339 12.16 11.12 -22.29
N ARG A 340 10.93 11.61 -22.02
CA ARG A 340 9.85 11.62 -23.03
C ARG A 340 8.83 12.77 -23.00
N ASN A 341 8.95 13.78 -22.12
CA ASN A 341 7.93 14.84 -21.93
C ASN A 341 6.51 14.32 -21.60
N LEU A 342 6.40 13.11 -21.08
CA LEU A 342 5.12 12.48 -20.70
C LEU A 342 5.11 12.29 -19.19
N ARG A 343 3.95 12.47 -18.54
CA ARG A 343 3.84 12.37 -17.08
C ARG A 343 2.61 11.54 -16.71
N LEU A 344 2.82 10.49 -15.93
CA LEU A 344 1.72 9.77 -15.26
C LEU A 344 1.14 10.59 -14.11
N PHE A 345 2.02 11.26 -13.39
CA PHE A 345 1.72 12.13 -12.26
C PHE A 345 2.77 13.24 -12.21
N GLU A 346 2.43 14.32 -11.52
CA GLU A 346 3.33 15.45 -11.31
C GLU A 346 4.06 15.32 -9.97
N LEU A 347 5.32 15.74 -9.96
CA LEU A 347 6.11 15.87 -8.74
C LEU A 347 6.43 17.36 -8.57
N VAL A 348 5.95 17.96 -7.49
CA VAL A 348 6.10 19.38 -7.20
C VAL A 348 6.79 19.58 -5.85
N GLU A 349 7.68 20.58 -5.80
CA GLU A 349 8.45 20.87 -4.59
C GLU A 349 7.59 21.41 -3.45
N LYS A 350 6.66 22.32 -3.76
CA LYS A 350 5.87 23.07 -2.77
C LYS A 350 4.39 22.78 -2.88
N HIS A 351 3.71 22.86 -1.74
CA HIS A 351 2.26 22.74 -1.69
C HIS A 351 1.58 23.82 -2.56
N PRO A 352 0.70 23.46 -3.50
CA PRO A 352 -0.01 24.42 -4.33
C PRO A 352 -0.83 25.41 -3.48
N PRO A 353 -0.73 26.74 -3.71
CA PRO A 353 -1.31 27.74 -2.81
C PRO A 353 -2.85 27.79 -2.83
N HIS A 354 -3.49 27.18 -3.85
CA HIS A 354 -4.93 27.12 -3.98
C HIS A 354 -5.54 25.86 -3.35
N TRP A 355 -4.70 24.92 -2.90
CA TRP A 355 -5.15 23.73 -2.20
C TRP A 355 -5.41 24.03 -0.71
N PRO A 356 -6.28 23.24 -0.05
CA PRO A 356 -6.43 23.30 1.40
C PRO A 356 -5.08 23.03 2.09
N PRO A 357 -4.73 23.76 3.16
CA PRO A 357 -3.47 23.55 3.87
C PRO A 357 -3.26 22.08 4.24
N PHE A 358 -2.11 21.53 3.85
CA PHE A 358 -1.78 20.17 4.24
C PHE A 358 -1.47 20.07 5.73
N VAL A 359 -2.33 19.33 6.46
CA VAL A 359 -2.13 18.95 7.86
C VAL A 359 -1.88 17.45 7.91
N PRO A 360 -0.71 17.01 8.40
CA PRO A 360 -0.44 15.59 8.61
C PRO A 360 -1.53 14.96 9.49
N PRO A 361 -2.13 13.84 9.09
CA PRO A 361 -3.18 13.19 9.87
C PRO A 361 -2.64 12.77 11.24
N THR A 362 -3.39 13.08 12.28
CA THR A 362 -3.11 12.67 13.66
C THR A 362 -4.19 11.71 14.15
N LYS A 363 -3.82 10.84 15.10
CA LYS A 363 -4.79 9.97 15.79
C LYS A 363 -5.88 10.86 16.43
N PRO A 364 -7.17 10.60 16.20
CA PRO A 364 -8.23 11.42 16.79
C PRO A 364 -8.24 11.27 18.32
N ASP A 365 -8.39 12.39 19.03
CA ASP A 365 -8.51 12.41 20.49
C ASP A 365 -9.87 11.84 20.91
N VAL A 366 -9.90 10.62 21.42
CA VAL A 366 -11.11 10.04 22.02
C VAL A 366 -11.24 10.59 23.44
N GLN A 367 -11.98 11.69 23.62
CA GLN A 367 -12.38 12.14 24.95
C GLN A 367 -13.48 11.23 25.50
N THR A 368 -13.09 10.19 26.26
CA THR A 368 -14.04 9.36 27.00
C THR A 368 -14.64 10.15 28.16
N THR A 369 -15.78 10.80 27.92
CA THR A 369 -16.71 11.15 29.01
C THR A 369 -17.89 10.18 28.95
N GLY A 370 -17.93 9.25 29.90
CA GLY A 370 -19.11 8.41 30.16
C GLY A 370 -19.17 7.15 29.31
N ALA A 371 -19.16 6.00 29.98
CA ALA A 371 -19.45 4.72 29.38
C ALA A 371 -20.93 4.66 28.95
N GLU A 372 -21.19 4.75 27.65
CA GLU A 372 -22.28 4.05 27.01
C GLU A 372 -21.70 3.33 25.78
N PHE A 373 -21.92 2.02 25.73
CA PHE A 373 -21.69 1.21 24.54
C PHE A 373 -22.34 1.92 23.34
N ILE A 374 -21.57 2.18 22.29
CA ILE A 374 -22.06 2.81 21.06
C ILE A 374 -23.00 1.81 20.35
N GLU A 375 -24.27 1.80 20.75
CA GLU A 375 -25.38 1.55 19.83
C GLU A 375 -25.68 2.90 19.13
N SER A 376 -25.58 2.88 17.80
CA SER A 376 -25.75 4.01 16.86
C SER A 376 -24.55 4.97 16.72
N THR A 377 -23.89 4.87 15.56
CA THR A 377 -22.83 5.78 15.08
C THR A 377 -23.37 6.97 14.28
N ASP A 378 -24.67 7.26 14.34
CA ASP A 378 -25.35 8.22 13.47
C ASP A 378 -25.12 9.70 13.81
N LYS A 379 -24.19 10.03 14.72
CA LYS A 379 -23.98 11.43 15.17
C LYS A 379 -22.54 11.94 15.18
N LEU A 380 -21.57 11.18 14.65
CA LEU A 380 -20.15 11.55 14.78
C LEU A 380 -19.52 12.30 13.60
N PHE A 381 -20.22 12.49 12.47
CA PHE A 381 -19.57 13.04 11.27
C PHE A 381 -20.51 13.94 10.46
N GLU A 382 -20.91 15.08 11.01
CA GLU A 382 -21.42 16.22 10.24
C GLU A 382 -20.31 17.29 10.15
N SER A 383 -19.26 17.06 9.35
CA SER A 383 -18.38 18.17 8.94
C SER A 383 -17.46 17.89 7.74
N GLU A 384 -17.89 17.17 6.70
CA GLU A 384 -17.16 17.14 5.41
C GLU A 384 -18.10 17.08 4.18
N GLU A 385 -19.26 17.75 4.23
CA GLU A 385 -20.10 17.96 3.04
C GLU A 385 -20.07 19.42 2.61
N GLU A 386 -19.14 19.77 1.71
CA GLU A 386 -19.35 20.88 0.76
C GLU A 386 -18.47 20.68 -0.49
N PHE A 387 -18.87 19.76 -1.37
CA PHE A 387 -18.45 19.78 -2.78
C PHE A 387 -19.65 20.21 -3.61
N GLU A 388 -19.77 21.52 -3.86
CA GLU A 388 -20.70 22.03 -4.87
C GLU A 388 -20.25 21.59 -6.26
N ILE A 389 -21.12 20.82 -6.92
CA ILE A 389 -21.10 20.57 -8.36
C ILE A 389 -21.45 21.90 -9.06
N LEU A 390 -20.45 22.57 -9.63
CA LEU A 390 -20.71 23.64 -10.58
C LEU A 390 -20.96 23.05 -11.97
N ASN A 391 -22.23 22.81 -12.28
CA ASN A 391 -22.72 22.74 -13.64
C ASN A 391 -22.92 24.17 -14.17
N VAL A 392 -22.06 24.62 -15.09
CA VAL A 392 -22.44 25.53 -16.20
C VAL A 392 -21.66 25.15 -17.44
#